data_AF-A0A5E4J3L0-F1
#
_entry.id   AF-A0A5E4J3L0-F1
#
_cell.length_a   1.000
_cell.length_b   1.000
_cell.length_c   1.000
_cell.angle_alpha   90.00
_cell.angle_beta   90.00
_cell.angle_gamma   90.00
#
_symmetry.space_group_name_H-M   'P 1'
#
loop_
_entity.id
_entity.type
_entity.pdbx_description
1 polymer ?
#
loop_
_entity_poly.entity_id
_entity_poly.type
_entity_poly.pdbx_seq_one_letter_code
_entity_poly.pdbx_strand_id
1 'polypeptide(L)'
;MDNLNTHNAGSLYEMFPQDKAKALWDRFEFVHTPKHGSWLNIAEIELNVLTSQCLNRRIDNIETVKKEVAAWQEFRNNKNSRVNWRFTTEDARVKLSRLYPTLQN
;
A
#
# COMPACT_ATOMS: atom_id res chain seq x y z
N MET A 1 -5.65 0.76 0.03
CA MET A 1 -5.06 1.69 1.03
C MET A 1 -5.08 1.00 2.38
N ASP A 2 -4.14 1.28 3.28
CA ASP A 2 -4.24 0.76 4.64
C ASP A 2 -5.38 1.47 5.44
N ASN A 3 -5.50 1.21 6.74
CA ASN A 3 -6.56 1.76 7.60
C ASN A 3 -6.07 2.88 8.53
N LEU A 4 -5.00 3.61 8.17
CA LEU A 4 -4.57 4.77 8.93
C LEU A 4 -5.68 5.83 9.00
N ASN A 5 -5.81 6.52 10.12
CA ASN A 5 -6.87 7.51 10.33
C ASN A 5 -6.86 8.66 9.31
N THR A 6 -5.71 8.98 8.70
CA THR A 6 -5.56 10.01 7.65
C THR A 6 -5.84 9.48 6.25
N HIS A 7 -6.09 8.19 6.08
CA HIS A 7 -6.39 7.56 4.81
C HIS A 7 -7.89 7.59 4.54
N ASN A 8 -8.46 8.79 4.55
CA ASN A 8 -9.88 9.01 4.28
C ASN A 8 -10.08 10.23 3.38
N ALA A 9 -11.25 10.36 2.78
CA ALA A 9 -11.54 11.45 1.85
C ALA A 9 -11.50 12.85 2.52
N GLY A 10 -11.75 12.93 3.82
CA GLY A 10 -11.64 14.15 4.63
C GLY A 10 -10.26 14.79 4.56
N SER A 11 -9.18 13.99 4.50
CA SER A 11 -7.82 14.52 4.36
C SER A 11 -7.58 15.27 3.05
N LEU A 12 -8.37 15.02 2.00
CA LEU A 12 -8.33 15.84 0.78
C LEU A 12 -8.89 17.25 1.03
N TYR A 13 -9.94 17.38 1.85
CA TYR A 13 -10.54 18.67 2.22
C TYR A 13 -9.69 19.45 3.22
N GLU A 14 -8.89 18.77 4.03
CA GLU A 14 -7.90 19.42 4.90
C GLU A 14 -6.77 20.08 4.09
N MET A 15 -6.40 19.49 2.95
CA MET A 15 -5.27 19.94 2.13
C MET A 15 -5.66 20.87 0.97
N PHE A 16 -6.83 20.68 0.37
CA PHE A 16 -7.23 21.37 -0.86
C PHE A 16 -8.54 22.15 -0.70
N PRO A 17 -8.75 23.22 -1.49
CA PRO A 17 -10.06 23.87 -1.59
C PRO A 17 -11.16 22.87 -1.98
N GLN A 18 -12.38 23.11 -1.50
CA GLN A 18 -13.51 22.19 -1.60
C GLN A 18 -13.73 21.62 -3.00
N ASP A 19 -13.73 22.47 -4.03
CA ASP A 19 -13.97 22.03 -5.42
C ASP A 19 -12.89 21.08 -5.92
N LYS A 20 -11.62 21.35 -5.56
CA LYS A 20 -10.48 20.49 -5.91
C LYS A 20 -10.48 19.18 -5.12
N ALA A 21 -10.78 19.24 -3.83
CA ALA A 21 -10.89 18.05 -2.99
C ALA A 21 -11.98 17.10 -3.49
N LYS A 22 -13.16 17.64 -3.81
CA LYS A 22 -14.28 16.87 -4.36
C LYS A 22 -13.95 16.28 -5.73
N ALA A 23 -13.36 17.07 -6.63
CA ALA A 23 -12.92 16.58 -7.93
C ALA A 23 -11.85 15.47 -7.84
N LEU A 24 -11.02 15.46 -6.79
CA LEU A 24 -10.08 14.37 -6.53
C LEU A 24 -10.76 13.14 -5.95
N TRP A 25 -11.63 13.31 -4.95
CA TRP A 25 -12.43 12.20 -4.41
C TRP A 25 -13.12 11.46 -5.54
N ASP A 26 -13.84 12.17 -6.40
CA ASP A 26 -14.69 11.56 -7.44
C ASP A 26 -13.92 10.75 -8.49
N ARG A 27 -12.59 10.80 -8.49
CA ARG A 27 -11.73 10.01 -9.39
C ARG A 27 -11.32 8.66 -8.82
N PHE A 28 -11.49 8.41 -7.53
CA PHE A 28 -10.95 7.21 -6.87
C PHE A 28 -12.00 6.51 -6.02
N GLU A 29 -11.99 5.18 -6.09
CA GLU A 29 -12.65 4.32 -5.11
C GLU A 29 -11.65 3.92 -4.03
N PHE A 30 -11.99 4.17 -2.77
CA PHE A 30 -11.16 3.81 -1.64
C PHE A 30 -11.39 2.35 -1.26
N VAL A 31 -10.51 1.47 -1.73
CA VAL A 31 -10.48 0.06 -1.30
C VAL A 31 -9.47 -0.10 -0.18
N HIS A 32 -9.96 -0.36 1.03
CA HIS A 32 -9.10 -0.60 2.19
C HIS A 32 -8.68 -2.06 2.29
N THR A 33 -7.41 -2.30 2.65
CA THR A 33 -6.94 -3.64 2.98
C THR A 33 -7.60 -4.12 4.27
N PRO A 34 -7.92 -5.41 4.43
CA PRO A 34 -8.45 -5.94 5.68
C PRO A 34 -7.56 -5.59 6.87
N LYS A 35 -8.16 -5.45 8.07
CA LYS A 35 -7.41 -5.31 9.31
C LYS A 35 -6.47 -6.51 9.48
N HIS A 36 -5.22 -6.26 9.87
CA HIS A 36 -4.15 -7.26 9.95
C HIS A 36 -3.80 -7.94 8.60
N GLY A 37 -4.25 -7.40 7.48
CA GLY A 37 -3.99 -7.89 6.12
C GLY A 37 -2.84 -7.17 5.42
N SER A 38 -1.80 -6.73 6.14
CA SER A 38 -0.64 -6.01 5.56
C SER A 38 0.04 -6.75 4.42
N TRP A 39 0.02 -8.08 4.46
CA TRP A 39 0.56 -8.95 3.43
C TRP A 39 -0.19 -8.87 2.08
N LEU A 40 -1.37 -8.23 2.03
CA LEU A 40 -2.09 -7.89 0.80
C LEU A 40 -1.77 -6.47 0.30
N ASN A 41 -1.11 -5.64 1.10
CA ASN A 41 -0.78 -4.26 0.73
C ASN A 41 0.48 -4.22 -0.13
N ILE A 42 0.32 -3.89 -1.42
CA ILE A 42 1.42 -3.83 -2.39
C ILE A 42 2.54 -2.87 -1.94
N ALA A 43 2.18 -1.74 -1.32
CA ALA A 43 3.17 -0.78 -0.84
C ALA A 43 4.04 -1.38 0.29
N GLU A 44 3.44 -2.10 1.24
CA GLU A 44 4.18 -2.76 2.33
C GLU A 44 5.05 -3.91 1.83
N ILE A 45 4.57 -4.68 0.84
CA ILE A 45 5.37 -5.71 0.16
C ILE A 45 6.61 -5.06 -0.45
N GLU A 46 6.45 -3.97 -1.20
CA GLU A 46 7.57 -3.32 -1.88
C GLU A 46 8.55 -2.65 -0.90
N LEU A 47 8.06 -2.10 0.21
CA LEU A 47 8.91 -1.62 1.32
C LEU A 47 9.74 -2.74 1.96
N ASN A 48 9.19 -3.96 2.08
CA ASN A 48 9.94 -5.13 2.55
C ASN A 48 11.06 -5.50 1.56
N VAL A 49 10.78 -5.46 0.26
CA VAL A 49 11.77 -5.71 -0.79
C VAL A 49 12.88 -4.64 -0.76
N LEU A 50 12.52 -3.35 -0.67
CA LEU A 50 13.47 -2.24 -0.52
C LEU A 50 14.36 -2.46 0.71
N THR A 51 13.75 -2.80 1.84
CA THR A 51 14.48 -3.06 3.09
C THR A 51 15.49 -4.18 2.90
N SER A 52 15.08 -5.29 2.30
CA SER A 52 15.93 -6.46 2.11
C SER A 52 17.06 -6.24 1.10
N GLN A 53 16.80 -5.51 0.01
CA GLN A 53 17.74 -5.32 -1.10
C GLN A 53 18.67 -4.11 -0.94
N CYS A 54 18.22 -3.05 -0.28
CA CYS A 54 18.92 -1.76 -0.24
C CYS A 54 19.27 -1.33 1.19
N LEU A 55 18.30 -1.43 2.11
CA LEU A 55 18.43 -0.86 3.46
C LEU A 55 18.86 -1.87 4.52
N ASN A 56 19.22 -3.10 4.16
CA ASN A 56 19.67 -4.15 5.08
C ASN A 56 21.14 -3.93 5.53
N ARG A 57 21.47 -2.70 5.92
CA ARG A 57 22.77 -2.24 6.39
C ARG A 57 22.61 -0.96 7.19
N ARG A 58 23.60 -0.66 8.04
CA ARG A 58 23.62 0.62 8.77
C ARG A 58 23.98 1.75 7.81
N ILE A 59 23.16 2.79 7.82
CA ILE A 59 23.40 4.06 7.12
C ILE A 59 23.23 5.15 8.17
N ASP A 60 24.24 6.00 8.34
CA ASP A 60 24.34 6.94 9.45
C ASP A 60 23.69 8.31 9.16
N ASN A 61 23.37 8.59 7.89
CA ASN A 61 22.79 9.86 7.48
C ASN A 61 21.66 9.70 6.46
N ILE A 62 20.67 10.59 6.55
CA ILE A 62 19.45 10.53 5.76
C ILE A 62 19.69 10.84 4.26
N GLU A 63 20.70 11.64 3.93
CA GLU A 63 20.99 11.98 2.53
C GLU A 63 21.50 10.76 1.75
N THR A 64 22.30 9.91 2.40
CA THR A 64 22.71 8.62 1.82
C THR A 64 21.52 7.69 1.66
N VAL A 65 20.63 7.60 2.66
CA VAL A 65 19.39 6.80 2.53
C VAL A 65 18.58 7.25 1.32
N LYS A 66 18.34 8.57 1.15
CA LYS A 66 17.59 9.11 0.00
C LYS A 66 18.23 8.73 -1.33
N LYS A 67 19.55 8.88 -1.45
CA LYS A 67 20.30 8.56 -2.68
C LYS A 67 20.19 7.07 -3.04
N GLU A 68 20.33 6.20 -2.05
CA GLU A 68 20.28 4.74 -2.21
C GLU A 68 18.88 4.25 -2.55
N VAL A 69 17.85 4.80 -1.89
CA VAL A 69 16.44 4.51 -2.21
C VAL A 69 16.10 4.97 -3.62
N ALA A 70 16.54 6.16 -4.04
CA ALA A 70 16.29 6.67 -5.40
C ALA A 70 16.93 5.78 -6.47
N ALA A 71 18.21 5.41 -6.29
CA ALA A 71 18.91 4.51 -7.20
C ALA A 71 18.25 3.13 -7.26
N TRP A 72 17.85 2.59 -6.10
CA TRP A 72 17.13 1.31 -6.04
C TRP A 72 15.77 1.39 -6.73
N GLN A 73 15.00 2.47 -6.53
CA GLN A 73 13.69 2.67 -7.15
C GLN A 73 13.81 2.72 -8.67
N GLU A 74 14.78 3.45 -9.22
CA GLU A 74 15.03 3.51 -10.67
C GLU A 74 15.32 2.11 -11.24
N PHE A 75 16.23 1.36 -10.60
CA PHE A 75 16.54 0.00 -10.98
C PHE A 75 15.32 -0.93 -10.93
N ARG A 76 14.52 -0.83 -9.86
CA ARG A 76 13.36 -1.69 -9.62
C ARG A 76 12.22 -1.40 -10.59
N ASN A 77 11.93 -0.13 -10.87
CA ASN A 77 10.93 0.29 -11.84
C ASN A 77 11.26 -0.26 -13.25
N ASN A 78 12.53 -0.28 -13.62
CA ASN A 78 12.97 -0.81 -14.92
C ASN A 78 12.87 -2.35 -15.02
N LYS A 79 12.72 -3.07 -13.91
CA LYS A 79 12.56 -4.53 -13.90
C LYS A 79 11.14 -5.01 -14.19
N ASN A 80 10.14 -4.13 -14.20
CA ASN A 80 8.72 -4.49 -14.40
C ASN A 80 8.27 -5.68 -13.52
N SER A 81 8.78 -5.75 -12.29
CA SER A 81 8.48 -6.85 -11.36
C SER A 81 7.00 -6.83 -10.98
N ARG A 82 6.34 -7.99 -11.04
CA ARG A 82 4.93 -8.14 -10.67
C ARG A 82 4.81 -8.92 -9.37
N VAL A 83 3.81 -8.58 -8.57
CA VAL A 83 3.43 -9.40 -7.41
C VAL A 83 2.84 -10.70 -7.94
N ASN A 84 3.44 -11.83 -7.56
CA ASN A 84 2.92 -13.15 -7.88
C ASN A 84 1.97 -13.62 -6.77
N TRP A 85 0.67 -13.35 -6.95
CA TRP A 85 -0.37 -13.78 -6.03
C TRP A 85 -0.56 -15.30 -6.09
N ARG A 86 -0.47 -15.98 -4.94
CA ARG A 86 -0.51 -17.45 -4.85
C ARG A 86 -1.91 -18.06 -4.70
N PHE A 87 -2.97 -17.25 -4.76
CA PHE A 87 -4.35 -17.68 -4.64
C PHE A 87 -5.26 -16.66 -5.34
N THR A 88 -6.40 -17.12 -5.86
CA THR A 88 -7.41 -16.25 -6.47
C THR A 88 -8.36 -15.65 -5.43
N THR A 89 -9.21 -14.71 -5.85
CA THR A 89 -10.28 -14.19 -4.99
C THR A 89 -11.22 -15.31 -4.53
N GLU A 90 -11.51 -16.29 -5.38
CA GLU A 90 -12.32 -17.46 -5.06
C GLU A 90 -11.64 -18.34 -3.99
N ASP A 91 -10.34 -18.62 -4.15
CA ASP A 91 -9.55 -19.35 -3.16
C ASP A 91 -9.53 -18.64 -1.80
N ALA A 92 -9.40 -17.31 -1.82
CA ALA A 92 -9.39 -16.49 -0.62
C ALA A 92 -10.73 -16.58 0.13
N ARG A 93 -11.86 -16.56 -0.58
CA ARG A 93 -13.20 -16.68 0.03
C ARG A 93 -13.38 -17.98 0.79
N VAL A 94 -12.83 -19.07 0.28
CA VAL A 94 -12.89 -20.38 0.95
C VAL A 94 -11.93 -20.42 2.13
N LYS A 95 -10.64 -20.12 1.91
CA LYS A 95 -9.60 -20.22 2.94
C LYS A 95 -9.78 -19.23 4.09
N LEU A 96 -10.21 -18.01 3.78
CA LEU A 96 -10.40 -16.92 4.74
C LEU A 96 -11.86 -16.71 5.12
N SER A 97 -12.73 -17.71 4.88
CA SER A 97 -14.18 -17.64 5.16
C SER A 97 -14.51 -17.07 6.55
N ARG A 98 -13.71 -17.43 7.57
CA ARG A 98 -13.86 -16.95 8.96
C ARG A 98 -13.63 -15.43 9.14
N LEU A 99 -12.94 -14.77 8.22
CA LEU A 99 -12.67 -13.34 8.25
C LEU A 99 -13.78 -12.51 7.59
N TYR A 100 -14.69 -13.14 6.84
CA TYR A 100 -15.81 -12.44 6.24
C TYR A 100 -16.90 -12.17 7.30
N PRO A 101 -17.54 -10.98 7.30
CA PRO A 101 -18.64 -10.71 8.20
C PRO A 101 -19.75 -11.74 8.02
N THR A 102 -20.14 -12.41 9.08
CA THR A 102 -21.41 -13.15 9.12
C THR A 102 -22.53 -12.14 9.21
N LEU A 103 -23.35 -12.03 8.17
CA LEU A 103 -24.59 -11.26 8.25
C LEU A 103 -25.46 -11.92 9.33
N GLN A 104 -25.58 -11.28 10.49
CA GLN A 104 -26.61 -11.65 11.46
C GLN A 104 -27.92 -11.07 10.94
N ASN A 105 -28.86 -11.96 10.62
CA ASN A 105 -30.26 -11.60 10.34
C ASN A 105 -30.99 -11.30 11.65
#